data_AF-A0A7K2PBH3-F1
#
_entry.id   AF-A0A7K2PBH3-F1
#
_cell.length_a   1.000
_cell.length_b   1.000
_cell.length_c   1.000
_cell.angle_alpha   90.00
_cell.angle_beta   90.00
_cell.angle_gamma   90.00
#
_symmetry.space_group_name_H-M   'P 1'
#
loop_
_entity.id
_entity.type
_entity.pdbx_description
1 polymer ?
#
loop_
_entity_poly.entity_id
_entity_poly.type
_entity_poly.pdbx_seq_one_letter_code
_entity_poly.pdbx_strand_id
1 'polypeptide(L)'
;DADGQLLCPPAGPATDPAFDNKLLAPAIERYDRARTALAAAEDGLQADDRLGALTAAEREIRALVESRTRPTWDAVWRGLDLLRELPEGAHAEERWTRDRWSFTSHRDRILAGEPPQPRRDDAVTAANKLATREREQARLEAQEALDDPLVMAGRRLSGEAFAGEVVDVVMAYSESKRPSPRPLVTVRTDDRPYLGERVKVYRSLGGKPQTAEYVGPAAPAGGPAGPADPADPAEETGTDDGTVVLRIMDKMGRGKEPEAGSVPEKGDLVCFTLFEHEQRGGAKLPDPEQTPWTHGGPPGESAVPEAADAQTEEDVL
;
A
#
# COMPACT_ATOMS: atom_id res chain seq x y z
N ASP A 1 -34.57 13.43 -11.28
CA ASP A 1 -35.33 13.57 -12.53
C ASP A 1 -36.63 14.31 -12.22
N ALA A 2 -37.56 14.38 -13.18
CA ALA A 2 -38.85 15.05 -13.00
C ALA A 2 -39.73 14.39 -11.91
N ASP A 3 -39.44 13.13 -11.56
CA ASP A 3 -40.19 12.33 -10.58
C ASP A 3 -39.52 12.32 -9.20
N GLY A 4 -38.48 13.16 -9.02
CA GLY A 4 -37.78 13.32 -7.75
C GLY A 4 -36.84 12.17 -7.39
N GLN A 5 -36.40 11.37 -8.36
CA GLN A 5 -35.34 10.38 -8.19
C GLN A 5 -33.96 10.99 -8.43
N LEU A 6 -32.93 10.44 -7.80
CA LEU A 6 -31.56 10.84 -8.10
C LEU A 6 -31.11 10.29 -9.47
N LEU A 7 -30.52 11.18 -10.28
CA LEU A 7 -29.90 10.81 -11.56
C LEU A 7 -28.57 10.06 -11.33
N CYS A 8 -27.85 10.43 -10.28
CA CYS A 8 -26.69 9.72 -9.75
C CYS A 8 -26.99 9.39 -8.28
N PRO A 9 -27.66 8.26 -7.99
CA PRO A 9 -27.84 7.82 -6.61
C PRO A 9 -26.48 7.61 -5.93
N PRO A 10 -26.40 7.77 -4.60
CA PRO A 10 -25.13 7.70 -3.87
C PRO A 10 -24.44 6.36 -4.11
N ALA A 11 -23.15 6.41 -4.44
CA ALA A 11 -22.29 5.24 -4.46
C ALA A 11 -21.95 4.87 -3.00
N GLY A 12 -22.73 3.99 -2.38
CA GLY A 12 -22.50 3.58 -1.00
C GLY A 12 -23.59 2.65 -0.44
N PRO A 13 -23.48 2.26 0.85
CA PRO A 13 -24.46 1.40 1.50
C PRO A 13 -25.82 2.08 1.75
N ALA A 14 -25.88 3.41 1.60
CA ALA A 14 -27.10 4.18 1.72
C ALA A 14 -27.91 4.08 0.43
N THR A 15 -29.09 3.47 0.51
CA THR A 15 -30.08 3.47 -0.57
C THR A 15 -30.76 4.84 -0.68
N ASP A 16 -31.22 5.20 -1.87
CA ASP A 16 -32.00 6.42 -2.10
C ASP A 16 -33.40 6.26 -1.46
N PRO A 17 -33.74 7.01 -0.40
CA PRO A 17 -35.04 6.86 0.27
C PRO A 17 -36.22 7.17 -0.64
N ALA A 18 -36.05 8.00 -1.68
CA ALA A 18 -37.12 8.28 -2.63
C ALA A 18 -37.36 7.09 -3.56
N PHE A 19 -36.32 6.37 -3.97
CA PHE A 19 -36.44 5.11 -4.71
C PHE A 19 -37.13 4.04 -3.86
N ASP A 20 -36.65 3.85 -2.63
CA ASP A 20 -37.16 2.81 -1.74
C ASP A 20 -38.65 3.01 -1.43
N ASN A 21 -39.02 4.21 -1.01
CA ASN A 21 -40.39 4.49 -0.56
C ASN A 21 -41.38 4.65 -1.72
N LYS A 22 -40.97 5.24 -2.84
CA LYS A 22 -41.91 5.60 -3.92
C LYS A 22 -41.99 4.55 -5.04
N LEU A 23 -40.96 3.74 -5.21
CA LEU A 23 -40.87 2.77 -6.31
C LEU A 23 -40.79 1.33 -5.79
N LEU A 24 -39.79 1.03 -4.96
CA LEU A 24 -39.52 -0.34 -4.54
C LEU A 24 -40.59 -0.89 -3.59
N ALA A 25 -40.94 -0.16 -2.54
CA ALA A 25 -41.96 -0.61 -1.59
C ALA A 25 -43.33 -0.86 -2.25
N PRO A 26 -43.87 0.03 -3.11
CA PRO A 26 -45.11 -0.26 -3.85
C PRO A 26 -45.00 -1.44 -4.83
N ALA A 27 -43.82 -1.73 -5.38
CA ALA A 27 -43.60 -2.91 -6.22
C ALA A 27 -43.61 -4.20 -5.39
N ILE A 28 -42.97 -4.20 -4.21
CA ILE A 28 -43.01 -5.32 -3.24
C ILE A 28 -44.45 -5.59 -2.79
N GLU A 29 -45.20 -4.55 -2.42
CA GLU A 29 -46.61 -4.70 -2.02
C GLU A 29 -47.49 -5.30 -3.14
N ARG A 30 -47.22 -4.96 -4.41
CA ARG A 30 -47.91 -5.57 -5.56
C ARG A 30 -47.53 -7.03 -5.74
N TYR A 31 -46.25 -7.36 -5.61
CA TYR A 31 -45.78 -8.74 -5.64
C TYR A 31 -46.41 -9.57 -4.53
N ASP A 32 -46.44 -9.07 -3.30
CA ASP A 32 -47.05 -9.78 -2.17
C ASP A 32 -48.55 -10.00 -2.38
N ARG A 33 -49.29 -8.98 -2.85
CA ARG A 33 -50.70 -9.13 -3.21
C ARG A 33 -50.91 -10.16 -4.31
N ALA A 34 -50.09 -10.14 -5.36
CA ALA A 34 -50.18 -11.11 -6.45
C ALA A 34 -49.88 -12.54 -5.97
N ARG A 35 -48.90 -12.70 -5.07
CA ARG A 35 -48.54 -13.98 -4.46
C ARG A 35 -49.68 -14.53 -3.60
N THR A 36 -50.28 -13.70 -2.75
CA THR A 36 -51.44 -14.09 -1.94
C THR A 36 -52.63 -14.43 -2.82
N ALA A 37 -52.89 -13.65 -3.88
CA ALA A 37 -53.96 -13.94 -4.82
C ALA A 37 -53.75 -15.30 -5.51
N LEU A 38 -52.54 -15.58 -6.02
CA LEU A 38 -52.24 -16.87 -6.64
C LEU A 38 -52.49 -18.05 -5.68
N ALA A 39 -52.08 -17.92 -4.42
CA ALA A 39 -52.31 -18.95 -3.40
C ALA A 39 -53.80 -19.19 -3.11
N ALA A 40 -54.66 -18.19 -3.34
CA ALA A 40 -56.11 -18.27 -3.16
C ALA A 40 -56.86 -18.67 -4.44
N ALA A 41 -56.18 -19.17 -5.48
CA ALA A 41 -56.85 -19.60 -6.71
C ALA A 41 -57.66 -20.88 -6.47
N GLU A 42 -58.93 -20.88 -6.87
CA GLU A 42 -59.84 -22.01 -6.67
C GLU A 42 -59.89 -22.97 -7.88
N ASP A 43 -59.42 -22.51 -9.04
CA ASP A 43 -59.38 -23.27 -10.28
C ASP A 43 -58.12 -22.96 -11.11
N GLY A 44 -57.88 -23.79 -12.13
CA GLY A 44 -56.69 -23.68 -12.98
C GLY A 44 -56.65 -22.45 -13.88
N LEU A 45 -57.79 -21.90 -14.28
CA LEU A 45 -57.86 -20.68 -15.11
C LEU A 45 -57.49 -19.46 -14.29
N GLN A 46 -58.04 -19.35 -13.08
CA GLN A 46 -57.68 -18.32 -12.11
C GLN A 46 -56.22 -18.43 -11.69
N ALA A 47 -55.69 -19.65 -11.53
CA ALA A 47 -54.29 -19.85 -11.19
C ALA A 47 -53.35 -19.34 -12.31
N ASP A 48 -53.69 -19.60 -13.58
CA ASP A 48 -52.89 -19.16 -14.72
C ASP A 48 -52.85 -17.62 -14.86
N ASP A 49 -54.01 -16.97 -14.81
CA ASP A 49 -54.10 -15.51 -14.86
C ASP A 49 -53.31 -14.85 -13.70
N ARG A 50 -53.44 -15.39 -12.48
CA ARG A 50 -52.76 -14.86 -11.28
C ARG A 50 -51.25 -15.15 -11.31
N LEU A 51 -50.82 -16.24 -11.92
CA LEU A 51 -49.41 -16.54 -12.17
C LEU A 51 -48.80 -15.51 -13.13
N GLY A 52 -49.56 -15.10 -14.16
CA GLY A 52 -49.17 -14.01 -15.05
C GLY A 52 -48.97 -12.69 -14.31
N ALA A 53 -49.90 -12.33 -13.41
CA ALA A 53 -49.80 -11.14 -12.58
C ALA A 53 -48.60 -11.17 -11.61
N LEU A 54 -48.35 -12.31 -10.97
CA LEU A 54 -47.17 -12.51 -10.11
C LEU A 54 -45.86 -12.35 -10.90
N THR A 55 -45.79 -12.97 -12.08
CA THR A 55 -44.62 -12.88 -12.96
C THR A 55 -44.35 -11.43 -13.40
N ALA A 56 -45.41 -10.67 -13.69
CA ALA A 56 -45.29 -9.26 -14.04
C ALA A 56 -44.73 -8.43 -12.87
N ALA A 57 -45.24 -8.66 -11.65
CA ALA A 57 -44.75 -7.98 -10.45
C ALA A 57 -43.29 -8.34 -10.13
N GLU A 58 -42.88 -9.60 -10.32
CA GLU A 58 -41.47 -10.01 -10.17
C GLU A 58 -40.56 -9.29 -11.17
N ARG A 59 -40.97 -9.23 -12.44
CA ARG A 59 -40.22 -8.53 -13.49
C ARG A 59 -40.06 -7.05 -13.20
N GLU A 60 -41.07 -6.42 -12.63
CA GLU A 60 -41.00 -5.03 -12.23
C GLU A 60 -39.99 -4.79 -11.10
N ILE A 61 -40.01 -5.61 -10.05
CA ILE A 61 -39.01 -5.54 -8.97
C ILE A 61 -37.60 -5.74 -9.56
N ARG A 62 -37.42 -6.74 -10.42
CA ARG A 62 -36.14 -7.00 -11.09
C ARG A 62 -35.68 -5.77 -11.89
N ALA A 63 -36.55 -5.17 -12.69
CA ALA A 63 -36.24 -3.99 -13.49
C ALA A 63 -35.85 -2.80 -12.61
N LEU A 64 -36.56 -2.57 -11.50
CA LEU A 64 -36.22 -1.51 -10.54
C LEU A 64 -34.85 -1.73 -9.92
N VAL A 65 -34.56 -2.94 -9.43
CA VAL A 65 -33.25 -3.27 -8.83
C VAL A 65 -32.14 -3.17 -9.86
N GLU A 66 -32.34 -3.72 -11.06
CA GLU A 66 -31.38 -3.66 -12.16
C GLU A 66 -31.07 -2.21 -12.55
N SER A 67 -32.08 -1.33 -12.61
CA SER A 67 -31.88 0.09 -12.94
C SER A 67 -30.93 0.81 -11.97
N ARG A 68 -30.83 0.33 -10.73
CA ARG A 68 -29.98 0.91 -9.68
C ARG A 68 -28.62 0.21 -9.57
N THR A 69 -28.55 -1.10 -9.79
CA THR A 69 -27.30 -1.86 -9.65
C THR A 69 -26.48 -1.93 -10.93
N ARG A 70 -27.13 -1.93 -12.10
CA ARG A 70 -26.47 -2.08 -13.40
C ARG A 70 -25.45 -0.98 -13.71
N PRO A 71 -25.72 0.32 -13.47
CA PRO A 71 -24.74 1.37 -13.76
C PRO A 71 -23.45 1.20 -12.97
N THR A 72 -23.55 0.84 -11.69
CA THR A 72 -22.40 0.57 -10.82
C THR A 72 -21.65 -0.67 -11.28
N TRP A 73 -22.36 -1.75 -11.60
CA TRP A 73 -21.76 -2.97 -12.16
C TRP A 73 -20.97 -2.67 -13.44
N ASP A 74 -21.58 -1.97 -14.40
CA ASP A 74 -20.91 -1.60 -15.65
C ASP A 74 -19.73 -0.65 -15.40
N ALA A 75 -19.83 0.26 -14.42
CA ALA A 75 -18.72 1.13 -14.03
C ALA A 75 -17.55 0.34 -13.42
N VAL A 76 -17.82 -0.68 -12.61
CA VAL A 76 -16.80 -1.58 -12.06
C VAL A 76 -16.07 -2.30 -13.19
N TRP A 77 -16.79 -2.87 -14.16
CA TRP A 77 -16.14 -3.54 -15.30
C TRP A 77 -15.36 -2.59 -16.19
N ARG A 78 -15.89 -1.40 -16.49
CA ARG A 78 -15.12 -0.36 -17.18
C ARG A 78 -13.85 0.00 -16.41
N GLY A 79 -13.93 0.13 -15.08
CA GLY A 79 -12.77 0.38 -14.24
C GLY A 79 -11.74 -0.74 -14.33
N LEU A 80 -12.17 -2.00 -14.28
CA LEU A 80 -11.28 -3.16 -14.45
C LEU A 80 -10.64 -3.20 -15.83
N ASP A 81 -11.38 -2.87 -16.88
CA ASP A 81 -10.85 -2.82 -18.25
C ASP A 81 -9.81 -1.70 -18.39
N LEU A 82 -10.06 -0.51 -17.82
CA LEU A 82 -9.07 0.56 -17.77
C LEU A 82 -7.82 0.17 -16.97
N LEU A 83 -7.97 -0.52 -15.83
CA LEU A 83 -6.84 -0.99 -15.03
C LEU A 83 -5.99 -2.02 -15.80
N ARG A 84 -6.61 -2.84 -16.66
CA ARG A 84 -5.90 -3.80 -17.52
C ARG A 84 -5.11 -3.16 -18.65
N GLU A 85 -5.42 -1.92 -19.02
CA GLU A 85 -4.67 -1.16 -20.02
C GLU A 85 -3.38 -0.54 -19.46
N LEU A 86 -3.25 -0.48 -18.13
CA LEU A 86 -2.04 0.04 -17.49
C LEU A 86 -0.86 -0.92 -17.70
N PRO A 87 0.36 -0.39 -17.89
CA PRO A 87 1.55 -1.22 -17.92
C PRO A 87 1.73 -1.92 -16.58
N GLU A 88 2.27 -3.13 -16.63
CA GLU A 88 2.62 -3.87 -15.41
C GLU A 88 3.70 -3.12 -14.63
N GLY A 89 3.55 -3.06 -13.29
CA GLY A 89 4.52 -2.44 -12.40
C GLY A 89 5.86 -3.17 -12.45
N ALA A 90 6.96 -2.42 -12.38
CA ALA A 90 8.31 -2.98 -12.56
C ALA A 90 8.67 -4.05 -11.51
N HIS A 91 8.07 -4.01 -10.32
CA HIS A 91 8.31 -5.00 -9.26
C HIS A 91 7.27 -6.13 -9.20
N ALA A 92 6.26 -6.14 -10.07
CA ALA A 92 5.20 -7.15 -10.05
C ALA A 92 5.74 -8.57 -10.28
N GLU A 93 6.61 -8.75 -11.29
CA GLU A 93 7.22 -10.05 -11.61
C GLU A 93 8.06 -10.60 -10.44
N GLU A 94 8.82 -9.73 -9.77
CA GLU A 94 9.64 -10.11 -8.63
C GLU A 94 8.77 -10.56 -7.45
N ARG A 95 7.71 -9.79 -7.12
CA ARG A 95 6.74 -10.15 -6.08
C ARG A 95 6.07 -11.48 -6.37
N TRP A 96 5.60 -11.67 -7.61
CA TRP A 96 4.99 -12.93 -8.05
C TRP A 96 5.94 -14.12 -7.91
N THR A 97 7.20 -13.94 -8.32
CA THR A 97 8.25 -14.97 -8.16
C THR A 97 8.43 -15.32 -6.69
N ARG A 98 8.44 -14.32 -5.80
CA ARG A 98 8.58 -14.50 -4.37
C ARG A 98 7.39 -15.24 -3.74
N ASP A 99 6.18 -14.95 -4.18
CA ASP A 99 4.97 -15.65 -3.73
C ASP A 99 5.00 -17.13 -4.15
N ARG A 100 5.45 -17.41 -5.37
CA ARG A 100 5.67 -18.77 -5.84
C ARG A 100 6.71 -19.50 -4.98
N TRP A 101 7.80 -18.83 -4.60
CA TRP A 101 8.78 -19.41 -3.68
C TRP A 101 8.18 -19.67 -2.30
N SER A 102 7.43 -18.72 -1.75
CA SER A 102 6.77 -18.86 -0.45
C SER A 102 5.80 -20.06 -0.43
N PHE A 103 4.96 -20.17 -1.46
CA PHE A 103 4.06 -21.31 -1.64
C PHE A 103 4.83 -22.63 -1.77
N THR A 104 5.88 -22.65 -2.59
CA THR A 104 6.71 -23.85 -2.82
C THR A 104 7.38 -24.30 -1.52
N SER A 105 7.98 -23.39 -0.77
CA SER A 105 8.58 -23.69 0.54
C SER A 105 7.54 -24.20 1.53
N HIS A 106 6.33 -23.63 1.55
CA HIS A 106 5.25 -24.11 2.40
C HIS A 106 4.81 -25.54 2.04
N ARG A 107 4.63 -25.84 0.75
CA ARG A 107 4.31 -27.18 0.25
C ARG A 107 5.40 -28.19 0.61
N ASP A 108 6.67 -27.86 0.35
CA ASP A 108 7.81 -28.75 0.61
C ASP A 108 7.94 -29.08 2.09
N ARG A 109 7.66 -28.11 2.95
CA ARG A 109 7.58 -28.28 4.40
C ARG A 109 6.53 -29.30 4.84
N ILE A 110 5.32 -29.22 4.26
CA ILE A 110 4.25 -30.18 4.52
C ILE A 110 4.65 -31.57 4.02
N LEU A 111 5.22 -31.68 2.81
CA LEU A 111 5.66 -32.96 2.26
C LEU A 111 6.80 -33.60 3.06
N ALA A 112 7.65 -32.80 3.71
CA ALA A 112 8.70 -33.26 4.61
C ALA A 112 8.15 -33.83 5.93
N GLY A 113 6.83 -33.77 6.17
CA GLY A 113 6.19 -34.25 7.39
C GLY A 113 6.40 -33.33 8.59
N GLU A 114 6.73 -32.05 8.36
CA GLU A 114 6.71 -31.07 9.45
C GLU A 114 5.29 -30.93 10.00
N PRO A 115 5.14 -30.71 11.32
CA PRO A 115 3.83 -30.55 11.93
C PRO A 115 3.01 -29.46 11.23
N PRO A 116 1.69 -29.65 11.04
CA PRO A 116 0.83 -28.63 10.48
C PRO A 116 0.87 -27.36 11.35
N GLN A 117 0.48 -26.23 10.76
CA GLN A 117 0.43 -24.98 11.49
C GLN A 117 -0.48 -25.13 12.72
N PRO A 118 0.01 -24.82 13.94
CA PRO A 118 -0.80 -24.97 15.14
C PRO A 118 -1.97 -23.99 15.10
N ARG A 119 -3.09 -24.38 15.73
CA ARG A 119 -4.28 -23.52 15.86
C ARG A 119 -3.98 -22.22 16.62
N ARG A 120 -2.99 -22.26 17.52
CA ARG A 120 -2.47 -21.11 18.25
C ARG A 120 -0.94 -21.10 18.16
N ASP A 121 -0.40 -20.01 17.65
CA ASP A 121 1.03 -19.78 17.66
C ASP A 121 1.51 -19.42 19.08
N ASP A 122 2.70 -19.89 19.47
CA ASP A 122 3.39 -19.34 20.63
C ASP A 122 3.79 -17.88 20.39
N ALA A 123 4.14 -17.16 21.45
CA ALA A 123 4.44 -15.73 21.37
C ALA A 123 5.58 -15.39 20.40
N VAL A 124 6.64 -16.21 20.33
CA VAL A 124 7.79 -15.98 19.46
C VAL A 124 7.41 -16.25 18.01
N THR A 125 6.70 -17.34 17.74
CA THR A 125 6.17 -17.66 16.40
C THR A 125 5.20 -16.59 15.90
N ALA A 126 4.26 -16.15 16.74
CA ALA A 126 3.31 -15.10 16.41
C ALA A 126 4.02 -13.77 16.10
N ALA A 127 4.99 -13.37 16.93
CA ALA A 127 5.77 -12.15 16.71
C ALA A 127 6.62 -12.23 15.43
N ASN A 128 7.22 -13.38 15.12
CA ASN A 128 7.95 -13.58 13.86
C ASN A 128 7.05 -13.48 12.64
N LYS A 129 5.84 -14.07 12.69
CA LYS A 129 4.85 -13.96 11.60
C LYS A 129 4.37 -12.52 11.42
N LEU A 130 4.09 -11.82 12.51
CA LEU A 130 3.69 -10.41 12.46
C LEU A 130 4.81 -9.55 11.86
N ALA A 131 6.03 -9.66 12.39
CA ALA A 131 7.18 -8.91 11.88
C ALA A 131 7.48 -9.23 10.41
N THR A 132 7.19 -10.45 9.95
CA THR A 132 7.29 -10.80 8.52
C THR A 132 6.22 -10.07 7.72
N ARG A 133 4.96 -10.11 8.13
CA ARG A 133 3.86 -9.42 7.46
C ARG A 133 4.07 -7.90 7.40
N GLU A 134 4.55 -7.29 8.48
CA GLU A 134 4.87 -5.86 8.51
C GLU A 134 5.96 -5.50 7.51
N ARG A 135 7.02 -6.31 7.41
CA ARG A 135 8.07 -6.11 6.39
C ARG A 135 7.53 -6.25 4.97
N GLU A 136 6.65 -7.22 4.74
CA GLU A 136 6.04 -7.40 3.42
C GLU A 136 5.08 -6.28 3.05
N GLN A 137 4.30 -5.79 4.00
CA GLN A 137 3.46 -4.63 3.82
C GLN A 137 4.30 -3.39 3.48
N ALA A 138 5.36 -3.12 4.25
CA ALA A 138 6.26 -2.00 3.99
C ALA A 138 6.96 -2.11 2.62
N ARG A 139 7.39 -3.33 2.24
CA ARG A 139 7.98 -3.58 0.91
C ARG A 139 6.97 -3.33 -0.20
N LEU A 140 5.74 -3.82 -0.06
CA LEU A 140 4.67 -3.60 -1.03
C LEU A 140 4.41 -2.11 -1.23
N GLU A 141 4.19 -1.38 -0.14
CA GLU A 141 3.93 0.06 -0.18
C GLU A 141 5.08 0.86 -0.81
N ALA A 142 6.32 0.48 -0.53
CA ALA A 142 7.48 1.12 -1.14
C ALA A 142 7.55 0.83 -2.64
N GLN A 143 7.33 -0.42 -3.06
CA GLN A 143 7.36 -0.81 -4.46
C GLN A 143 6.20 -0.21 -5.26
N GLU A 144 4.99 -0.12 -4.71
CA GLU A 144 3.86 0.56 -5.32
C GLU A 144 4.16 2.05 -5.56
N ALA A 145 4.78 2.72 -4.58
CA ALA A 145 5.21 4.10 -4.76
C ALA A 145 6.27 4.24 -5.86
N LEU A 146 7.19 3.29 -5.99
CA LEU A 146 8.22 3.32 -7.04
C LEU A 146 7.67 2.99 -8.43
N ASP A 147 6.65 2.14 -8.51
CA ASP A 147 6.05 1.68 -9.76
C ASP A 147 5.00 2.66 -10.31
N ASP A 148 4.28 3.39 -9.44
CA ASP A 148 3.22 4.31 -9.83
C ASP A 148 3.54 5.78 -9.47
N PRO A 149 3.69 6.66 -10.47
CA PRO A 149 3.92 8.09 -10.26
C PRO A 149 2.84 8.81 -9.43
N LEU A 150 1.58 8.37 -9.47
CA LEU A 150 0.50 8.96 -8.67
C LEU A 150 0.61 8.57 -7.20
N VAL A 151 1.01 7.33 -6.91
CA VAL A 151 1.31 6.90 -5.54
C VAL A 151 2.52 7.67 -5.01
N MET A 152 3.58 7.82 -5.82
CA MET A 152 4.74 8.65 -5.45
C MET A 152 4.36 10.12 -5.22
N ALA A 153 3.47 10.69 -6.03
CA ALA A 153 3.00 12.06 -5.85
C ALA A 153 2.29 12.24 -4.49
N GLY A 154 1.50 11.26 -4.05
CA GLY A 154 0.93 11.25 -2.70
C GLY A 154 2.00 11.28 -1.61
N ARG A 155 3.05 10.47 -1.74
CA ARG A 155 4.21 10.44 -0.82
C ARG A 155 5.01 11.76 -0.82
N ARG A 156 5.10 12.44 -1.97
CA ARG A 156 5.73 13.77 -2.07
C ARG A 156 4.92 14.84 -1.34
N LEU A 157 3.60 14.84 -1.53
CA LEU A 157 2.71 15.77 -0.85
C LEU A 157 2.67 15.56 0.67
N SER A 158 2.84 14.33 1.14
CA SER A 158 2.93 14.03 2.58
C SER A 158 4.32 14.33 3.17
N GLY A 159 5.31 14.71 2.37
CA GLY A 159 6.68 14.98 2.82
C GLY A 159 7.53 13.71 3.05
N GLU A 160 7.06 12.54 2.60
CA GLU A 160 7.74 11.24 2.70
C GLU A 160 8.63 10.93 1.49
N ALA A 161 8.59 11.76 0.46
CA ALA A 161 9.45 11.73 -0.71
C ALA A 161 9.64 13.15 -1.27
N PHE A 162 10.63 13.33 -2.14
CA PHE A 162 10.80 14.57 -2.90
C PHE A 162 11.49 14.29 -4.24
N ALA A 163 11.17 15.10 -5.24
CA ALA A 163 11.80 15.11 -6.54
C ALA A 163 12.41 16.48 -6.83
N GLY A 164 13.53 16.50 -7.55
CA GLY A 164 14.22 17.74 -7.84
C GLY A 164 15.32 17.59 -8.88
N GLU A 165 15.88 18.72 -9.27
CA GLU A 165 17.00 18.80 -10.20
C GLU A 165 18.32 18.90 -9.44
N VAL A 166 19.32 18.13 -9.84
CA VAL A 166 20.67 18.22 -9.28
C VAL A 166 21.35 19.47 -9.81
N VAL A 167 21.66 20.43 -8.93
CA VAL A 167 22.28 21.71 -9.33
C VAL A 167 23.79 21.74 -9.15
N ASP A 168 24.32 20.90 -8.26
CA ASP A 168 25.76 20.78 -8.01
C ASP A 168 26.14 19.39 -7.46
N VAL A 169 27.35 18.96 -7.76
CA VAL A 169 27.91 17.68 -7.30
C VAL A 169 29.37 17.87 -6.93
N VAL A 170 29.69 17.72 -5.64
CA VAL A 170 31.04 17.86 -5.10
C VAL A 170 31.53 16.50 -4.62
N MET A 171 32.62 16.02 -5.23
CA MET A 171 33.26 14.78 -4.78
C MET A 171 33.86 14.97 -3.38
N ALA A 172 33.45 14.12 -2.44
CA ALA A 172 34.07 14.03 -1.12
C ALA A 172 34.41 12.57 -0.81
N TYR A 173 35.17 12.34 0.26
CA TYR A 173 35.62 11.01 0.68
C TYR A 173 35.45 10.82 2.18
N SER A 174 35.22 9.58 2.61
CA SER A 174 35.16 9.24 4.03
C SER A 174 36.52 9.41 4.71
N GLU A 175 36.52 9.93 5.94
CA GLU A 175 37.70 10.03 6.79
C GLU A 175 38.07 8.65 7.37
N SER A 176 38.84 7.86 6.61
CA SER A 176 39.32 6.56 7.06
C SER A 176 40.68 6.21 6.44
N LYS A 177 41.33 5.17 6.96
CA LYS A 177 42.63 4.68 6.43
C LYS A 177 42.54 4.24 4.95
N ARG A 178 41.34 3.89 4.47
CA ARG A 178 41.04 3.59 3.06
C ARG A 178 39.82 4.42 2.65
N PRO A 179 40.03 5.67 2.21
CA PRO A 179 38.94 6.58 1.91
C PRO A 179 38.03 6.01 0.83
N SER A 180 36.73 6.04 1.09
CA SER A 180 35.68 5.62 0.15
C SER A 180 34.91 6.85 -0.34
N PRO A 181 34.42 6.87 -1.59
CA PRO A 181 33.67 8.02 -2.13
C PRO A 181 32.43 8.37 -1.29
N ARG A 182 32.21 9.66 -1.04
CA ARG A 182 31.07 10.26 -0.33
C ARG A 182 30.66 11.59 -1.00
N PRO A 183 30.29 11.57 -2.30
CA PRO A 183 29.94 12.80 -3.00
C PRO A 183 28.74 13.48 -2.34
N LEU A 184 28.80 14.81 -2.33
CA LEU A 184 27.73 15.69 -1.92
C LEU A 184 26.98 16.13 -3.18
N VAL A 185 25.67 15.92 -3.19
CA VAL A 185 24.76 16.25 -4.28
C VAL A 185 23.80 17.31 -3.77
N THR A 186 23.77 18.46 -4.42
CA THR A 186 22.83 19.54 -4.12
C THR A 186 21.65 19.41 -5.06
N VAL A 187 20.45 19.24 -4.51
CA VAL A 187 19.19 19.06 -5.25
C VAL A 187 18.29 20.26 -4.99
N ARG A 188 17.79 20.89 -6.06
CA ARG A 188 16.74 21.91 -5.99
C ARG A 188 15.38 21.24 -6.16
N THR A 189 14.48 21.43 -5.22
CA THR A 189 13.15 20.82 -5.14
C THR A 189 12.11 21.85 -4.69
N ASP A 190 10.89 21.71 -5.22
CA ASP A 190 9.72 22.47 -4.77
C ASP A 190 8.91 21.72 -3.69
N ASP A 191 9.30 20.48 -3.40
CA ASP A 191 8.65 19.63 -2.39
C ASP A 191 9.09 20.04 -0.98
N ARG A 192 8.30 19.67 0.03
CA ARG A 192 8.58 19.93 1.45
C ARG A 192 8.79 18.63 2.23
N PRO A 193 9.91 17.93 2.03
CA PRO A 193 10.18 16.66 2.71
C PRO A 193 10.47 16.87 4.21
N TYR A 194 10.11 15.89 5.04
CA TYR A 194 10.40 15.91 6.48
C TYR A 194 11.87 15.54 6.79
N LEU A 195 12.77 16.42 6.40
CA LEU A 195 14.21 16.23 6.61
C LEU A 195 14.62 16.72 8.00
N GLY A 196 15.14 15.80 8.81
CA GLY A 196 15.83 16.08 10.07
C GLY A 196 17.34 15.88 9.92
N GLU A 197 18.10 16.28 10.93
CA GLU A 197 19.56 16.10 10.94
C GLU A 197 19.93 14.61 10.69
N ARG A 198 20.79 14.37 9.69
CA ARG A 198 21.31 13.03 9.34
C ARG A 198 20.24 11.99 8.99
N VAL A 199 19.05 12.44 8.57
CA VAL A 199 18.01 11.55 8.04
C VAL A 199 18.53 10.87 6.78
N LYS A 200 18.26 9.57 6.66
CA LYS A 200 18.56 8.80 5.46
C LYS A 200 17.45 8.98 4.45
N VAL A 201 17.85 9.08 3.19
CA VAL A 201 16.96 9.10 2.05
C VAL A 201 17.44 8.07 1.03
N TYR A 202 16.53 7.59 0.19
CA TYR A 202 16.76 6.46 -0.70
C TYR A 202 16.31 6.82 -2.11
N ARG A 203 17.12 6.48 -3.11
CA ARG A 203 16.69 6.54 -4.52
C ARG A 203 16.84 5.18 -5.18
N SER A 204 16.02 4.91 -6.19
CA SER A 204 16.14 3.67 -6.97
C SER A 204 17.26 3.85 -8.00
N LEU A 205 18.29 3.01 -7.91
CA LEU A 205 19.40 2.94 -8.85
C LEU A 205 19.41 1.55 -9.50
N GLY A 206 18.89 1.46 -10.73
CA GLY A 206 18.77 0.19 -11.44
C GLY A 206 17.94 -0.84 -10.67
N GLY A 207 16.84 -0.41 -10.04
CA GLY A 207 15.95 -1.25 -9.24
C GLY A 207 16.46 -1.58 -7.84
N LYS A 208 17.59 -0.99 -7.41
CA LYS A 208 18.15 -1.21 -6.07
C LYS A 208 18.16 0.09 -5.27
N PRO A 209 17.88 0.05 -3.96
CA PRO A 209 18.00 1.24 -3.13
C PRO A 209 19.47 1.68 -3.05
N GLN A 210 19.70 2.95 -3.36
CA GLN A 210 20.92 3.67 -3.02
C GLN A 210 20.62 4.63 -1.87
N THR A 211 21.43 4.56 -0.83
CA THR A 211 21.29 5.37 0.38
C THR A 211 22.04 6.69 0.22
N ALA A 212 21.40 7.78 0.65
CA ALA A 212 22.02 9.06 0.90
C ALA A 212 21.66 9.57 2.31
N GLU A 213 22.47 10.47 2.86
CA GLU A 213 22.25 11.12 4.15
C GLU A 213 22.05 12.61 3.93
N TYR A 214 21.00 13.19 4.52
CA TYR A 214 20.80 14.63 4.50
C TYR A 214 21.86 15.34 5.36
N VAL A 215 22.52 16.33 4.75
CA VAL A 215 23.59 17.10 5.39
C VAL A 215 23.08 18.46 5.88
N GLY A 216 22.11 19.04 5.18
CA GLY A 216 21.58 20.38 5.47
C GLY A 216 21.08 21.08 4.20
N PRO A 217 20.53 22.29 4.33
CA PRO A 217 20.27 23.15 3.18
C PRO A 217 21.59 23.55 2.52
N ALA A 218 21.57 23.92 1.25
CA ALA A 218 22.77 24.49 0.63
C ALA A 218 23.12 25.81 1.32
N ALA A 219 24.40 26.02 1.64
CA ALA A 219 24.83 27.32 2.14
C ALA A 219 24.57 28.37 1.04
N PRO A 220 23.99 29.54 1.38
CA PRO A 220 23.88 30.62 0.42
C PRO A 220 25.28 30.94 -0.09
N ALA A 221 25.44 31.04 -1.42
CA ALA A 221 26.73 31.35 -2.03
C ALA A 221 27.27 32.66 -1.44
N GLY A 222 28.27 32.56 -0.57
CA GLY A 222 28.79 33.69 0.19
C GLY A 222 29.40 34.76 -0.70
N GLY A 223 28.67 35.87 -0.89
CA GLY A 223 29.28 37.20 -0.96
C GLY A 223 29.75 37.60 0.45
N PRO A 224 30.78 38.45 0.60
CA PRO A 224 31.34 38.77 1.91
C PRO A 224 30.25 39.39 2.80
N ALA A 225 29.99 38.76 3.93
CA ALA A 225 29.12 39.29 4.97
C ALA A 225 29.69 40.63 5.45
N GLY A 226 29.02 41.72 5.09
CA GLY A 226 29.18 42.99 5.79
C GLY A 226 28.77 42.84 7.25
N PRO A 227 29.33 43.63 8.18
CA PRO A 227 29.06 43.48 9.60
C PRO A 227 27.57 43.69 9.87
N ALA A 228 26.96 42.72 10.55
CA ALA A 228 25.56 42.72 10.92
C ALA A 228 25.27 43.80 11.99
N ASP A 229 24.28 44.65 11.71
CA ASP A 229 23.70 45.57 12.67
C ASP A 229 22.76 44.80 13.63
N PRO A 230 22.96 44.86 14.96
CA PRO A 230 22.17 44.08 15.91
C PRO A 230 20.92 44.86 16.35
N ALA A 231 19.96 45.06 15.45
CA ALA A 231 18.68 45.69 15.80
C ALA A 231 17.54 45.38 14.81
N ASP A 232 17.19 44.11 14.60
CA ASP A 232 15.85 43.76 14.11
C ASP A 232 15.43 42.37 14.62
N PRO A 233 14.40 42.25 15.48
CA PRO A 233 13.94 40.98 16.04
C PRO A 233 12.80 40.34 15.19
N ALA A 234 12.91 40.41 13.86
CA ALA A 234 11.92 39.84 12.95
C ALA A 234 12.58 39.33 11.65
N GLU A 235 13.57 38.46 11.77
CA GLU A 235 13.98 37.59 10.67
C GLU A 235 13.95 36.15 11.16
N GLU A 236 12.77 35.52 11.11
CA GLU A 236 12.73 34.16 10.57
C GLU A 236 13.24 34.29 9.14
N THR A 237 14.55 34.15 8.93
CA THR A 237 15.20 34.20 7.63
C THR A 237 14.70 33.05 6.77
N GLY A 238 13.55 33.26 6.14
CA GLY A 238 13.07 32.51 4.99
C GLY A 238 13.93 32.84 3.78
N THR A 239 15.03 32.11 3.64
CA THR A 239 15.63 31.79 2.34
C THR A 239 15.75 30.28 2.28
N ASP A 240 14.59 29.62 2.25
CA ASP A 240 14.50 28.21 1.87
C ASP A 240 14.54 28.19 0.34
N ASP A 241 15.74 28.26 -0.24
CA ASP A 241 15.95 28.25 -1.71
C ASP A 241 15.54 26.91 -2.36
N GLY A 242 14.78 26.06 -1.65
CA GLY A 242 14.37 24.74 -2.10
C GLY A 242 15.55 23.79 -2.31
N THR A 243 16.72 24.09 -1.73
CA THR A 243 17.94 23.30 -1.98
C THR A 243 18.30 22.39 -0.82
N VAL A 244 18.51 21.11 -1.13
CA VAL A 244 18.82 20.03 -0.20
C VAL A 244 20.19 19.46 -0.55
N VAL A 245 21.11 19.36 0.42
CA VAL A 245 22.42 18.71 0.22
C VAL A 245 22.37 17.29 0.77
N LEU A 246 22.66 16.33 -0.11
CA LEU A 246 22.65 14.89 0.17
C LEU A 246 24.05 14.31 0.01
N ARG A 247 24.49 13.49 0.97
CA ARG A 247 25.72 12.70 0.87
C ARG A 247 25.39 11.29 0.39
N ILE A 248 25.88 10.88 -0.78
CA ILE A 248 25.70 9.50 -1.25
C ILE A 248 26.60 8.55 -0.44
N MET A 249 26.03 7.44 0.05
CA MET A 249 26.68 6.57 1.03
C MET A 249 27.14 5.24 0.45
N ASP A 250 26.40 4.67 -0.50
CA ASP A 250 26.64 3.33 -1.04
C ASP A 250 26.39 3.24 -2.56
N LYS A 251 26.52 2.03 -3.10
CA LYS A 251 26.27 1.68 -4.52
C LYS A 251 27.10 2.45 -5.56
N MET A 252 28.30 2.88 -5.20
CA MET A 252 29.26 3.57 -6.09
C MET A 252 30.40 2.67 -6.58
N GLY A 253 30.23 1.35 -6.53
CA GLY A 253 31.30 0.39 -6.79
C GLY A 253 32.29 0.23 -5.62
N ARG A 254 33.37 -0.51 -5.87
CA ARG A 254 34.42 -0.83 -4.86
C ARG A 254 35.68 0.04 -5.00
N GLY A 255 35.75 0.87 -6.03
CA GLY A 255 36.90 1.70 -6.36
C GLY A 255 36.92 3.05 -5.63
N LYS A 256 37.99 3.81 -5.86
CA LYS A 256 38.11 5.21 -5.42
C LYS A 256 37.34 6.17 -6.34
N GLU A 257 37.13 5.78 -7.58
CA GLU A 257 36.25 6.47 -8.52
C GLU A 257 34.90 5.75 -8.54
N PRO A 258 33.79 6.48 -8.38
CA PRO A 258 32.46 5.91 -8.51
C PRO A 258 32.25 5.26 -9.88
N GLU A 259 31.51 4.14 -9.92
CA GLU A 259 31.07 3.54 -11.17
C GLU A 259 30.17 4.53 -11.97
N ALA A 260 30.29 4.51 -13.29
CA ALA A 260 29.50 5.40 -14.15
C ALA A 260 27.98 5.23 -13.90
N GLY A 261 27.27 6.35 -13.77
CA GLY A 261 25.83 6.39 -13.45
C GLY A 261 25.48 6.15 -11.98
N SER A 262 26.45 5.85 -11.10
CA SER A 262 26.16 5.62 -9.68
C SER A 262 25.95 6.89 -8.86
N VAL A 263 26.46 8.03 -9.35
CA VAL A 263 26.29 9.36 -8.76
C VAL A 263 25.50 10.20 -9.77
N PRO A 264 24.46 10.94 -9.35
CA PRO A 264 23.77 11.86 -10.25
C PRO A 264 24.72 12.92 -10.82
N GLU A 265 24.43 13.40 -12.02
CA GLU A 265 25.13 14.51 -12.65
C GLU A 265 24.32 15.82 -12.53
N LYS A 266 24.98 16.96 -12.72
CA LYS A 266 24.31 18.25 -12.74
C LYS A 266 23.29 18.31 -13.89
N GLY A 267 22.06 18.66 -13.58
CA GLY A 267 20.90 18.69 -14.49
C GLY A 267 20.02 17.44 -14.41
N ASP A 268 20.46 16.38 -13.71
CA ASP A 268 19.64 15.17 -13.56
C ASP A 268 18.40 15.44 -12.71
N LEU A 269 17.27 14.88 -13.14
CA LEU A 269 16.06 14.79 -12.32
C LEU A 269 16.15 13.55 -11.43
N VAL A 270 16.07 13.75 -10.13
CA VAL A 270 16.17 12.69 -9.13
C VAL A 270 14.93 12.67 -8.24
N CYS A 271 14.56 11.47 -7.79
CA CYS A 271 13.52 11.27 -6.80
C CYS A 271 14.10 10.49 -5.62
N PHE A 272 13.94 11.03 -4.42
CA PHE A 272 14.36 10.43 -3.17
C PHE A 272 13.15 10.17 -2.28
N THR A 273 13.18 9.08 -1.53
CA THR A 273 12.18 8.68 -0.54
C THR A 273 12.80 8.69 0.85
N LEU A 274 12.00 9.00 1.88
CA LEU A 274 12.41 8.92 3.29
C LEU A 274 12.17 7.51 3.87
N PHE A 275 11.47 6.65 3.13
CA PHE A 275 11.29 5.23 3.45
C PHE A 275 12.27 4.35 2.67
N GLU A 276 12.67 3.24 3.29
CA GLU A 276 13.50 2.20 2.67
C GLU A 276 12.71 1.41 1.62
N HIS A 277 13.35 1.08 0.50
CA HIS A 277 12.71 0.24 -0.55
C HIS A 277 12.68 -1.25 -0.16
N GLU A 278 13.60 -1.64 0.72
CA GLU A 278 13.66 -2.98 1.30
C GLU A 278 13.95 -2.84 2.80
N GLN A 279 12.92 -3.03 3.63
CA GLN A 279 13.08 -2.92 5.07
C GLN A 279 13.95 -4.06 5.59
N ARG A 280 15.01 -3.72 6.33
CA ARG A 280 15.83 -4.73 7.00
C ARG A 280 15.06 -5.41 8.14
N GLY A 281 15.39 -6.68 8.38
CA GLY A 281 14.86 -7.44 9.51
C GLY A 281 15.03 -6.70 10.84
N GLY A 282 14.00 -6.74 11.68
CA GLY A 282 14.04 -6.22 13.04
C GLY A 282 15.02 -6.99 13.94
N ALA A 283 15.14 -6.54 15.20
CA ALA A 283 15.99 -7.21 16.18
C ALA A 283 15.64 -8.70 16.33
N LYS A 284 16.65 -9.54 16.58
CA LYS A 284 16.43 -10.97 16.84
C LYS A 284 15.55 -11.11 18.09
N LEU A 285 14.43 -11.81 17.95
CA LEU A 285 13.57 -12.16 19.08
C LEU A 285 14.28 -13.15 20.02
N PRO A 286 13.96 -13.13 21.33
CA PRO A 286 14.50 -14.11 22.27
C PRO A 286 14.09 -15.53 21.88
N ASP A 287 14.89 -16.51 22.31
CA ASP A 287 14.49 -17.92 22.19
C ASP A 287 13.24 -18.17 23.07
N PRO A 288 12.35 -19.12 22.73
CA PRO A 288 11.09 -19.33 23.46
C PRO A 288 11.26 -19.48 24.99
N GLU A 289 12.32 -20.17 25.41
CA GLU A 289 12.70 -20.37 26.82
C GLU A 289 13.09 -19.08 27.55
N GLN A 290 13.46 -18.04 26.81
CA GLN A 290 13.85 -16.73 27.30
C GLN A 290 12.72 -15.69 27.15
N THR A 291 11.53 -16.11 26.72
CA THR A 291 10.37 -15.22 26.59
C THR A 291 9.94 -14.73 27.97
N PRO A 292 9.79 -13.41 28.20
CA PRO A 292 9.29 -12.90 29.47
C PRO A 292 7.94 -13.53 29.84
N TRP A 293 7.75 -13.85 31.13
CA TRP A 293 6.51 -14.48 31.64
C TRP A 293 5.23 -13.71 31.31
N THR A 294 5.34 -12.39 31.07
CA THR A 294 4.25 -11.52 30.64
C THR A 294 3.76 -11.80 29.21
N HIS A 295 4.57 -12.47 28.39
CA HIS A 295 4.27 -12.78 26.99
C HIS A 295 4.23 -14.30 26.71
N GLY A 296 4.99 -15.10 27.47
CA GLY A 296 5.00 -16.57 27.37
C GLY A 296 3.99 -17.28 28.26
N GLY A 297 3.30 -16.55 29.16
CA GLY A 297 2.50 -17.14 30.24
C GLY A 297 3.39 -17.80 31.32
N PRO A 298 2.81 -18.22 32.47
CA PRO A 298 3.56 -19.04 33.41
C PRO A 298 4.02 -20.34 32.72
N PRO A 299 5.19 -20.91 33.07
CA PRO A 299 5.62 -22.22 32.59
C PRO A 299 4.69 -23.30 33.15
N GLY A 300 3.51 -23.45 32.56
CA GLY A 300 2.49 -24.39 32.97
C GLY A 300 2.19 -25.33 31.81
N GLU A 301 2.68 -26.57 31.93
CA GLU A 301 2.20 -27.85 31.37
C GLU A 301 1.60 -27.93 29.94
N SER A 302 1.67 -26.87 29.14
CA SER A 302 1.05 -26.77 27.80
C SER A 302 2.00 -27.22 26.69
N ALA A 303 2.98 -28.07 27.03
CA ALA A 303 3.86 -28.74 26.09
C ALA A 303 3.36 -30.14 25.72
N VAL A 304 2.07 -30.42 25.93
CA VAL A 304 1.43 -31.54 25.22
C VAL A 304 1.00 -30.96 23.87
N PRO A 305 1.67 -31.31 22.76
CA PRO A 305 1.18 -30.91 21.45
C PRO A 305 -0.27 -31.38 21.32
N GLU A 306 -1.18 -30.44 21.06
CA GLU A 306 -2.56 -30.75 20.75
C GLU A 306 -2.54 -31.74 19.57
N ALA A 307 -3.19 -32.89 19.76
CA ALA A 307 -3.20 -33.91 18.72
C ALA A 307 -3.79 -33.31 17.44
N ALA A 308 -3.19 -33.63 16.29
CA ALA A 308 -3.72 -33.20 15.01
C ALA A 308 -5.21 -33.57 14.90
N ASP A 309 -6.01 -32.68 14.30
CA ASP A 309 -7.40 -32.98 14.01
C ASP A 309 -7.49 -34.29 13.23
N ALA A 310 -8.50 -35.10 13.56
CA ALA A 310 -8.74 -36.34 12.83
C ALA A 310 -9.05 -36.02 11.37
N GLN A 311 -8.39 -36.72 10.44
CA GLN A 311 -8.70 -36.62 9.01
C GLN A 311 -10.20 -36.78 8.78
N THR A 312 -10.78 -35.83 8.07
CA THR A 312 -12.18 -35.86 7.62
C THR A 312 -12.26 -36.45 6.22
N GLU A 313 -13.46 -36.86 5.79
CA GLU A 313 -13.68 -37.35 4.42
C GLU A 313 -13.37 -36.28 3.36
N GLU A 314 -13.42 -34.99 3.73
CA GLU A 314 -13.09 -33.86 2.85
C GLU A 314 -11.58 -33.72 2.60
N ASP A 315 -10.72 -34.28 3.47
CA ASP A 315 -9.25 -34.20 3.36
C ASP A 315 -8.65 -35.23 2.38
N VAL A 316 -9.47 -36.12 1.82
CA VAL A 316 -9.04 -37.25 0.96
C VAL A 316 -9.60 -37.15 -0.47
N LEU A 317 -10.27 -36.04 -0.81
CA LEU A 317 -10.80 -35.73 -2.15
C LEU A 317 -9.78 -34.97 -3.02
#